data_AF-A0A916GJB5-F1
#
_entry.id   AF-A0A916GJB5-F1
#
_cell.length_a   1.000
_cell.length_b   1.000
_cell.length_c   1.000
_cell.angle_alpha   90.00
_cell.angle_beta   90.00
_cell.angle_gamma   90.00
#
_symmetry.space_group_name_H-M   'P 1'
#
loop_
_entity.id
_entity.type
_entity.pdbx_description
1 polymer ?
#
loop_
_entity_poly.entity_id
_entity_poly.type
_entity_poly.pdbx_seq_one_letter_code
_entity_poly.pdbx_strand_id
1 'polypeptide(L)'
;MAASSGYLLGKEIMSSAMYERMRANPKFRQLVSTRGRFAWTLAAIVLTMFYGFVMTVAFNPQVLGRPVTEGSMLTFGVAAELFMFIFFWLLTAFYVRRANTEFDAISQEIVNEAWQETRQ
;
A
#
# COMPACT_ATOMS: atom_id res chain seq x y z
N MET A 1 41.13 1.75 13.70
CA MET A 1 39.80 1.91 14.32
C MET A 1 39.24 3.33 14.23
N ALA A 2 40.04 4.40 14.36
CA ALA A 2 39.57 5.79 14.25
C ALA A 2 39.10 6.21 12.82
N ALA A 3 39.73 5.69 11.77
CA ALA A 3 39.39 6.04 10.38
C ALA A 3 38.01 5.52 9.91
N SER A 4 37.55 4.37 10.41
CA SER A 4 36.20 3.89 10.09
C SER A 4 35.14 4.74 10.80
N SER A 5 35.35 5.11 12.07
CA SER A 5 34.42 5.96 12.81
C SER A 5 34.17 7.31 12.14
N GLY A 6 35.22 7.96 11.61
CA GLY A 6 35.07 9.21 10.84
C GLY A 6 34.35 9.04 9.50
N TYR A 7 34.59 7.93 8.80
CA TYR A 7 33.91 7.61 7.53
C TYR A 7 32.42 7.31 7.73
N LEU A 8 32.08 6.57 8.79
CA LEU A 8 30.70 6.24 9.14
C LEU A 8 29.94 7.49 9.59
N LEU A 9 30.57 8.37 10.39
CA LEU A 9 30.00 9.65 10.79
C LEU A 9 29.75 10.57 9.58
N GLY A 10 30.71 10.66 8.65
CA GLY A 10 30.55 11.44 7.42
C GLY A 10 29.43 10.91 6.51
N LYS A 11 29.27 9.58 6.44
CA LYS A 11 28.20 8.92 5.69
C LYS A 11 26.83 9.16 6.31
N GLU A 12 26.71 9.08 7.64
CA GLU A 12 25.49 9.37 8.40
C GLU A 12 25.06 10.85 8.24
N ILE A 13 26.00 11.79 8.34
CA ILE A 13 25.73 13.23 8.15
C ILE A 13 25.30 13.52 6.71
N MET A 14 25.96 12.90 5.72
CA MET A 14 25.53 13.04 4.32
C MET A 14 24.16 12.40 4.07
N SER A 15 23.87 11.24 4.66
CA SER A 15 22.56 10.61 4.53
C SER A 15 21.45 11.46 5.15
N SER A 16 21.64 11.96 6.37
CA SER A 16 20.65 12.80 7.06
C SER A 16 20.42 14.14 6.35
N ALA A 17 21.48 14.81 5.86
CA ALA A 17 21.35 16.02 5.06
C ALA A 17 20.62 15.77 3.73
N MET A 18 20.86 14.62 3.08
CA MET A 18 20.13 14.19 1.88
C MET A 18 18.64 13.95 2.19
N TYR A 19 18.33 13.27 3.30
CA TYR A 19 16.96 13.02 3.75
C TYR A 19 16.19 14.32 4.04
N GLU A 20 16.80 15.28 4.74
CA GLU A 20 16.19 16.58 5.02
C GLU A 20 15.88 17.36 3.73
N ARG A 21 16.80 17.35 2.76
CA ARG A 21 16.58 17.98 1.43
C ARG A 21 15.46 17.30 0.66
N MET A 22 15.41 15.96 0.65
CA MET A 22 14.31 15.21 0.03
C MET A 22 12.97 15.57 0.68
N ARG A 23 12.92 15.71 2.01
CA ARG A 23 11.68 16.06 2.73
C ARG A 23 11.23 17.50 2.48
N ALA A 24 12.18 18.41 2.23
CA ALA A 24 11.89 19.79 1.85
C ALA A 24 11.32 19.91 0.43
N ASN A 25 11.59 18.95 -0.46
CA ASN A 25 11.11 18.97 -1.84
C ASN A 25 9.57 18.83 -1.91
N PRO A 26 8.84 19.76 -2.55
CA PRO A 26 7.38 19.71 -2.67
C PRO A 26 6.88 18.47 -3.43
N LYS A 27 7.64 17.97 -4.42
CA LYS A 27 7.31 16.73 -5.15
C LYS A 27 7.29 15.51 -4.23
N PHE A 28 8.21 15.46 -3.26
CA PHE A 28 8.24 14.38 -2.25
C PHE A 28 7.00 14.41 -1.36
N ARG A 29 6.57 15.60 -0.94
CA ARG A 29 5.36 15.75 -0.12
C ARG A 29 4.10 15.33 -0.87
N GLN A 30 4.00 15.70 -2.15
CA GLN A 30 2.92 15.26 -3.04
C GLN A 30 2.93 13.75 -3.24
N LEU A 31 4.10 13.14 -3.45
CA LEU A 31 4.28 11.69 -3.57
C LEU A 31 3.78 10.96 -2.32
N VAL A 32 4.24 11.37 -1.13
CA VAL A 32 3.87 10.75 0.15
C VAL A 32 2.36 10.88 0.40
N SER A 33 1.78 12.06 0.17
CA SER A 33 0.33 12.26 0.36
C SER A 33 -0.52 11.43 -0.61
N THR A 34 -0.09 11.31 -1.87
CA THR A 34 -0.82 10.56 -2.90
C THR A 34 -0.75 9.06 -2.64
N ARG A 35 0.45 8.54 -2.32
CA ARG A 35 0.65 7.14 -1.88
C ARG A 35 -0.16 6.83 -0.63
N GLY A 36 -0.08 7.70 0.36
CA GLY A 36 -0.78 7.57 1.63
C GLY A 36 -2.29 7.49 1.42
N ARG A 37 -2.88 8.45 0.70
CA ARG A 37 -4.32 8.44 0.42
C ARG A 37 -4.75 7.18 -0.32
N PHE A 38 -3.98 6.75 -1.32
CA PHE A 38 -4.28 5.53 -2.06
C PHE A 38 -4.24 4.28 -1.17
N ALA A 39 -3.19 4.11 -0.37
CA ALA A 39 -3.05 3.00 0.57
C ALA A 39 -4.18 2.98 1.61
N TRP A 40 -4.54 4.16 2.16
CA TRP A 40 -5.66 4.28 3.10
C TRP A 40 -7.01 3.94 2.46
N THR A 41 -7.25 4.32 1.22
CA THR A 41 -8.47 3.93 0.50
C THR A 41 -8.56 2.42 0.35
N LEU A 42 -7.47 1.75 -0.09
CA LEU A 42 -7.46 0.30 -0.22
C LEU A 42 -7.62 -0.41 1.14
N ALA A 43 -6.96 0.10 2.17
CA ALA A 43 -7.11 -0.41 3.53
C ALA A 43 -8.56 -0.28 4.01
N ALA A 44 -9.21 0.86 3.78
CA ALA A 44 -10.61 1.07 4.14
C ALA A 44 -11.55 0.10 3.42
N ILE A 45 -11.30 -0.19 2.12
CA ILE A 45 -12.05 -1.18 1.36
C ILE A 45 -11.90 -2.57 1.99
N VAL A 46 -10.67 -3.01 2.24
CA VAL A 46 -10.38 -4.32 2.85
C VAL A 46 -11.01 -4.43 4.23
N LEU A 47 -10.85 -3.41 5.08
CA LEU A 47 -11.43 -3.37 6.43
C LEU A 47 -12.95 -3.46 6.39
N THR A 48 -13.60 -2.73 5.48
CA THR A 48 -15.05 -2.75 5.33
C THR A 48 -15.54 -4.15 4.96
N MET A 49 -14.90 -4.80 4.00
CA MET A 49 -15.27 -6.16 3.59
C MET A 49 -14.99 -7.19 4.69
N PHE A 50 -13.82 -7.11 5.33
CA PHE A 50 -13.43 -8.01 6.40
C PHE A 50 -14.37 -7.91 7.60
N TYR A 51 -14.54 -6.71 8.16
CA TYR A 51 -15.42 -6.52 9.30
C TYR A 51 -16.89 -6.71 8.93
N GLY A 52 -17.31 -6.35 7.71
CA GLY A 52 -18.67 -6.63 7.23
C GLY A 52 -18.98 -8.13 7.19
N PHE A 53 -18.04 -8.95 6.68
CA PHE A 53 -18.18 -10.40 6.69
C PHE A 53 -18.16 -10.97 8.11
N VAL A 54 -17.18 -10.57 8.94
CA VAL A 54 -17.05 -11.02 10.34
C VAL A 54 -18.29 -10.66 11.17
N MET A 55 -18.84 -9.44 11.00
CA MET A 55 -20.08 -9.03 11.66
C MET A 55 -21.27 -9.87 11.19
N THR A 56 -21.35 -10.20 9.90
CA THR A 56 -22.41 -11.08 9.38
C THR A 56 -22.30 -12.48 9.98
N VAL A 57 -21.10 -13.04 10.07
CA VAL A 57 -20.84 -14.33 10.75
C VAL A 57 -21.28 -14.27 12.22
N ALA A 58 -20.94 -13.19 12.93
CA ALA A 58 -21.20 -13.05 14.36
C ALA A 58 -22.69 -12.82 14.69
N PHE A 59 -23.38 -11.97 13.92
CA PHE A 59 -24.73 -11.51 14.26
C PHE A 59 -25.84 -12.12 13.40
N ASN A 60 -25.54 -12.63 12.19
CA ASN A 60 -26.53 -13.24 11.31
C ASN A 60 -25.96 -14.39 10.46
N PRO A 61 -25.44 -15.46 11.09
CA PRO A 61 -24.82 -16.59 10.39
C PRO A 61 -25.80 -17.35 9.48
N GLN A 62 -27.11 -17.26 9.75
CA GLN A 62 -28.14 -17.93 8.95
C GLN A 62 -28.14 -17.44 7.50
N VAL A 63 -27.85 -16.16 7.24
CA VAL A 63 -27.76 -15.64 5.87
C VAL A 63 -26.67 -16.34 5.08
N LEU A 64 -25.53 -16.62 5.70
CA LEU A 64 -24.39 -17.27 5.05
C LEU A 64 -24.65 -18.75 4.76
N GLY A 65 -25.45 -19.43 5.58
CA GLY A 65 -25.83 -20.83 5.38
C GLY A 65 -26.95 -21.05 4.36
N ARG A 66 -27.66 -20.00 3.92
CA ARG A 66 -28.75 -20.13 2.95
C ARG A 66 -28.20 -20.51 1.57
N PRO A 67 -28.81 -21.50 0.88
CA PRO A 67 -28.54 -21.76 -0.52
C PRO A 67 -28.82 -20.53 -1.37
N VAL A 68 -28.00 -20.31 -2.41
CA VAL A 68 -28.21 -19.20 -3.37
C VAL A 68 -29.48 -19.41 -4.20
N THR A 69 -29.78 -20.66 -4.51
CA THR A 69 -30.99 -21.10 -5.23
C THR A 69 -31.55 -22.36 -4.56
N GLU A 70 -32.85 -22.59 -4.66
CA GLU A 70 -33.50 -23.81 -4.14
C GLU A 70 -32.80 -25.08 -4.66
N GLY A 71 -32.49 -26.01 -3.74
CA GLY A 71 -31.78 -27.25 -4.04
C GLY A 71 -30.27 -27.11 -4.29
N SER A 72 -29.70 -25.90 -4.24
CA SER A 72 -28.27 -25.68 -4.46
C SER A 72 -27.41 -26.07 -3.24
N MET A 73 -26.25 -26.66 -3.49
CA MET A 73 -25.20 -26.86 -2.49
C MET A 73 -24.34 -25.59 -2.26
N LEU A 74 -24.42 -24.60 -3.16
CA LEU A 74 -23.73 -23.33 -3.00
C LEU A 74 -24.52 -22.41 -2.07
N THR A 75 -23.90 -22.03 -0.95
CA THR A 75 -24.49 -21.08 0.00
C THR A 75 -24.02 -19.65 -0.27
N PHE A 76 -24.77 -18.66 0.23
CA PHE A 76 -24.38 -17.26 0.14
C PHE A 76 -23.02 -16.98 0.80
N GLY A 77 -22.67 -17.68 1.87
CA GLY A 77 -21.37 -17.55 2.53
C GLY A 77 -20.22 -17.99 1.62
N VAL A 78 -20.34 -19.18 1.02
CA VAL A 78 -19.32 -19.70 0.09
C VAL A 78 -19.21 -18.80 -1.14
N ALA A 79 -20.33 -18.34 -1.69
CA ALA A 79 -20.33 -17.40 -2.81
C ALA A 79 -19.65 -16.07 -2.44
N ALA A 80 -19.92 -15.53 -1.25
CA ALA A 80 -19.31 -14.30 -0.76
C ALA A 80 -17.79 -14.44 -0.57
N GLU A 81 -17.33 -15.55 0.02
CA GLU A 81 -15.88 -15.80 0.19
C GLU A 81 -15.17 -15.95 -1.16
N LEU A 82 -15.76 -16.67 -2.12
CA LEU A 82 -15.20 -16.81 -3.45
C LEU A 82 -15.11 -15.44 -4.16
N PHE A 83 -16.14 -14.61 -4.02
CA PHE A 83 -16.13 -13.24 -4.52
C PHE A 83 -15.01 -12.42 -3.87
N MET A 84 -14.90 -12.44 -2.53
CA MET A 84 -13.87 -11.72 -1.79
C MET A 84 -12.46 -12.15 -2.21
N PHE A 85 -12.25 -13.46 -2.41
CA PHE A 85 -10.98 -14.00 -2.85
C PHE A 85 -10.55 -13.42 -4.21
N ILE A 86 -11.44 -13.47 -5.21
CA ILE A 86 -11.18 -12.90 -6.54
C ILE A 86 -10.97 -11.39 -6.44
N PHE A 87 -11.82 -10.70 -5.68
CA PHE A 87 -11.76 -9.26 -5.50
C PHE A 87 -10.43 -8.81 -4.88
N PHE A 88 -9.95 -9.47 -3.82
CA PHE A 88 -8.68 -9.12 -3.19
C PHE A 88 -7.46 -9.42 -4.06
N TRP A 89 -7.53 -10.46 -4.90
CA TRP A 89 -6.52 -10.70 -5.92
C TRP A 89 -6.45 -9.54 -6.92
N LEU A 90 -7.61 -9.08 -7.41
CA LEU A 90 -7.71 -7.93 -8.31
C LEU A 90 -7.25 -6.64 -7.63
N LEU A 91 -7.63 -6.42 -6.37
CA LEU A 91 -7.22 -5.26 -5.58
C LEU A 91 -5.69 -5.22 -5.41
N THR A 92 -5.08 -6.38 -5.15
CA THR A 92 -3.63 -6.53 -5.03
C THR A 92 -2.95 -6.25 -6.37
N ALA A 93 -3.42 -6.83 -7.47
CA ALA A 93 -2.89 -6.57 -8.80
C ALA A 93 -3.00 -5.09 -9.19
N PHE A 94 -4.14 -4.46 -8.88
CA PHE A 94 -4.37 -3.04 -9.10
C PHE A 94 -3.42 -2.17 -8.27
N TYR A 95 -3.24 -2.49 -6.98
CA TYR A 95 -2.27 -1.82 -6.11
C TYR A 95 -0.85 -1.91 -6.68
N VAL A 96 -0.39 -3.12 -7.02
CA VAL A 96 0.96 -3.35 -7.56
C VAL A 96 1.16 -2.59 -8.87
N ARG A 97 0.20 -2.65 -9.79
CA ARG A 97 0.28 -1.91 -11.06
C ARG A 97 0.36 -0.41 -10.84
N ARG A 98 -0.43 0.15 -9.92
CA ARG A 98 -0.40 1.58 -9.59
C ARG A 98 0.93 1.98 -8.94
N ALA A 99 1.44 1.15 -8.03
CA ALA A 99 2.72 1.38 -7.36
C ALA A 99 3.91 1.34 -8.33
N ASN A 100 3.95 0.35 -9.21
CA ASN A 100 5.05 0.19 -10.18
C ASN A 100 5.03 1.24 -11.31
N THR A 101 3.99 2.06 -11.44
CA THR A 101 3.86 3.04 -12.53
C THR A 101 4.04 4.47 -12.03
N GLU A 102 3.03 4.98 -11.31
CA GLU A 102 3.00 6.40 -10.91
C GLU A 102 4.00 6.69 -9.80
N PHE A 103 4.15 5.76 -8.87
CA PHE A 103 4.98 5.97 -7.69
C PHE A 103 6.46 5.78 -8.00
N ASP A 104 6.84 4.74 -8.74
CA ASP A 104 8.23 4.50 -9.12
C ASP A 104 8.78 5.60 -10.04
N ALA A 105 7.97 6.11 -10.98
CA ALA A 105 8.40 7.20 -11.87
C ALA A 105 8.81 8.46 -11.10
N ILE A 106 7.97 8.89 -10.14
CA ILE A 106 8.25 10.08 -9.33
C ILE A 106 9.41 9.81 -8.36
N SER A 107 9.54 8.58 -7.83
CA SER A 107 10.68 8.20 -7.00
C SER A 107 12.00 8.29 -7.76
N GLN A 108 12.05 7.83 -9.01
CA GLN A 108 13.25 7.94 -9.84
C GLN A 108 13.60 9.38 -10.17
N GLU A 109 12.61 10.22 -10.46
CA GLU A 109 12.81 11.64 -10.74
C GLU A 109 13.44 12.37 -9.52
N ILE A 110 12.91 12.16 -8.32
CA ILE A 110 13.43 12.78 -7.08
C ILE A 110 14.85 12.31 -6.78
N VAL A 111 15.15 11.02 -6.98
CA VAL A 111 16.49 10.47 -6.77
C VAL A 111 17.48 11.09 -7.78
N ASN A 112 17.10 11.19 -9.05
CA ASN A 112 17.93 11.78 -10.09
C ASN A 112 18.22 13.27 -9.83
N GLU A 113 17.23 14.06 -9.41
CA GLU A 113 17.41 15.47 -9.01
C GLU A 113 18.44 15.59 -7.87
N ALA A 114 18.29 14.78 -6.81
CA ALA A 114 19.21 14.79 -5.68
C ALA A 114 20.66 14.43 -6.06
N TRP A 115 20.85 13.50 -7.01
CA TRP A 115 22.19 13.15 -7.51
C TRP A 115 22.81 14.23 -8.39
N GLN A 116 22.03 14.97 -9.17
CA GLN A 116 22.54 16.04 -10.04
C GLN A 116 23.01 17.26 -9.23
N GLU A 117 22.26 17.66 -8.21
CA GLU A 117 22.67 18.76 -7.31
C GLU A 117 23.90 18.41 -6.47
N THR A 118 24.19 17.13 -6.23
CA THR A 118 25.41 16.70 -5.51
C THR A 118 26.66 16.73 -6.39
N ARG A 119 26.52 16.84 -7.72
CA ARG A 119 27.62 16.92 -8.70
C ARG A 119 27.98 18.35 -9.12
N GLN A 120 27.16 19.34 -8.77
CA GLN A 120 27.46 20.76 -8.95
C GLN A 120 28.12 21.32 -7.70
#